data_AF-A0A2S9G5Q2-F1
#
_entry.id   AF-A0A2S9G5Q2-F1
#
_cell.length_a   1.000
_cell.length_b   1.000
_cell.length_c   1.000
_cell.angle_alpha   90.00
_cell.angle_beta   90.00
_cell.angle_gamma   90.00
#
_symmetry.space_group_name_H-M   'P 1'
#
loop_
_entity.id
_entity.type
_entity.pdbx_description
1 polymer ?
#
loop_
_entity_poly.entity_id
_entity_poly.type
_entity_poly.pdbx_seq_one_letter_code
_entity_poly.pdbx_strand_id
1 'polypeptide(L)'
;GRFPTGPVSADAVLLTTLGIEAGQRFDGLSQTLITAVVGDLVRRGVRAMEAFGRTAEVKELGVRGSVPTDVRPVMEALGDCSVD
;
A
#
# COMPACT_ATOMS: atom_id res chain seq x y z
N GLY A 1 -3.64 -0.22 -19.09
CA GLY A 1 -2.97 -0.41 -17.79
C GLY A 1 -4.03 -0.61 -16.74
N ARG A 2 -4.16 -1.82 -16.21
CA ARG A 2 -4.98 -2.09 -15.02
C ARG A 2 -4.08 -1.87 -13.81
N PHE A 3 -4.42 -0.92 -12.95
CA PHE A 3 -3.83 -0.92 -11.61
C PHE A 3 -4.40 -2.16 -10.88
N PRO A 4 -3.56 -2.95 -10.16
CA PRO A 4 -4.00 -4.20 -9.55
C PRO A 4 -5.05 -4.04 -8.44
N THR A 5 -5.22 -2.81 -7.97
CA THR A 5 -6.31 -2.37 -7.13
C THR A 5 -7.12 -1.38 -7.96
N GLY A 6 -8.46 -1.51 -8.01
CA GLY A 6 -9.31 -0.73 -8.90
C GLY A 6 -9.14 0.80 -8.75
N PRO A 7 -9.91 1.61 -9.52
CA PRO A 7 -9.89 3.05 -9.32
C PRO A 7 -10.18 3.36 -7.84
N VAL A 8 -9.41 4.29 -7.28
CA VAL A 8 -9.61 4.79 -5.92
C VAL A 8 -11.04 5.27 -5.77
N SER A 9 -11.68 5.00 -4.63
CA SER A 9 -13.04 5.46 -4.39
C SER A 9 -13.15 6.97 -4.55
N ALA A 10 -14.25 7.46 -5.13
CA ALA A 10 -14.43 8.87 -5.44
C ALA A 10 -14.40 9.81 -4.22
N ASP A 11 -14.61 9.26 -3.02
CA ASP A 11 -14.56 9.97 -1.75
C ASP A 11 -13.31 9.67 -0.91
N ALA A 12 -12.36 8.92 -1.46
CA ALA A 12 -11.10 8.62 -0.82
C ALA A 12 -9.98 9.57 -1.26
N VAL A 13 -9.16 9.95 -0.29
CA VAL A 13 -7.84 10.52 -0.56
C VAL A 13 -6.84 9.38 -0.71
N LEU A 14 -6.08 9.38 -1.80
CA LEU A 14 -5.02 8.41 -2.03
C LEU A 14 -3.74 8.83 -1.28
N LEU A 15 -3.29 8.02 -0.33
CA LEU A 15 -1.95 8.13 0.24
C LEU A 15 -0.95 7.53 -0.77
N THR A 16 -0.20 8.40 -1.43
CA THR A 16 0.75 8.00 -2.47
C THR A 16 2.04 7.43 -1.89
N THR A 17 2.60 8.07 -0.86
CA THR A 17 3.89 7.67 -0.25
C THR A 17 3.95 8.03 1.22
N LEU A 18 4.47 7.13 2.05
CA LEU A 18 4.84 7.36 3.44
C LEU A 18 6.04 6.45 3.77
N GLY A 19 7.07 7.02 4.37
CA GLY A 19 8.29 6.29 4.69
C GLY A 19 9.02 6.93 5.86
N ILE A 20 9.88 6.16 6.50
CA ILE A 20 10.76 6.60 7.59
C ILE A 20 12.19 6.43 7.11
N GLU A 21 13.01 7.45 7.33
CA GLU A 21 14.43 7.41 6.96
C GLU A 21 15.19 6.34 7.74
N ALA A 22 16.20 5.73 7.11
CA ALA A 22 17.02 4.72 7.74
C ALA A 22 17.71 5.29 9.01
N GLY A 23 17.71 4.51 10.09
CA GLY A 23 18.29 4.91 11.38
C GLY A 23 17.33 5.67 12.30
N GLN A 24 16.17 6.13 11.83
CA GLN A 24 15.10 6.66 12.68
C GLN A 24 14.22 5.51 13.19
N ARG A 25 14.77 4.66 14.06
CA ARG A 25 14.04 3.52 14.65
C ARG A 25 13.47 3.91 16.02
N PHE A 26 12.36 4.64 15.99
CA PHE A 26 11.48 4.73 17.16
C PHE A 26 10.30 3.80 16.95
N ASP A 27 10.07 2.93 17.93
CA ASP A 27 8.90 2.04 17.92
C ASP A 27 7.63 2.87 17.81
N GLY A 28 6.74 2.51 16.88
CA GLY A 28 5.45 3.18 16.68
C GLY A 28 5.50 4.50 15.89
N LEU A 29 6.64 4.92 15.32
CA LEU A 29 6.71 6.14 14.51
C LEU A 29 5.80 6.08 13.26
N SER A 30 5.76 4.94 12.56
CA SER A 30 4.88 4.76 11.39
C SER A 30 3.41 4.95 11.77
N GLN A 31 3.00 4.35 12.90
CA GLN A 31 1.65 4.49 13.43
C GLN A 31 1.35 5.95 13.78
N THR A 32 2.29 6.63 14.43
CA THR A 32 2.15 8.05 14.80
C THR A 32 1.95 8.93 13.57
N LEU A 33 2.75 8.72 12.52
CA LEU A 33 2.61 9.46 11.26
C LEU A 33 1.25 9.22 10.60
N ILE A 34 0.82 7.95 10.52
CA ILE A 34 -0.49 7.59 9.96
C ILE A 34 -1.62 8.25 10.78
N THR A 35 -1.55 8.18 12.11
CA THR A 35 -2.55 8.81 13.00
C THR A 35 -2.61 10.32 12.79
N ALA A 36 -1.46 10.99 12.63
CA ALA A 36 -1.42 12.43 12.36
C ALA A 36 -2.08 12.79 11.02
N VAL A 37 -1.79 12.02 9.96
CA VAL A 37 -2.42 12.19 8.63
C VAL A 37 -3.93 11.97 8.72
N VAL A 38 -4.37 10.88 9.34
CA VAL A 38 -5.81 10.59 9.53
C VAL A 38 -6.49 11.71 10.31
N GLY A 39 -5.87 12.21 11.38
CA GLY A 39 -6.40 13.32 12.16
C GLY A 39 -6.57 14.60 11.34
N ASP A 40 -5.63 14.89 10.42
CA ASP A 40 -5.75 16.02 9.50
C ASP A 40 -6.90 15.84 8.50
N LEU A 41 -6.99 14.67 7.88
CA LEU A 41 -8.05 14.34 6.93
C LEU A 41 -9.43 14.42 7.57
N VAL A 42 -9.59 13.91 8.80
CA VAL A 42 -10.83 13.98 9.57
C VAL A 42 -11.23 15.43 9.84
N ARG A 43 -10.30 16.30 10.27
CA ARG A 43 -10.58 17.74 10.48
C ARG A 43 -11.01 18.45 9.20
N ARG A 44 -10.57 17.97 8.04
CA ARG A 44 -10.91 18.51 6.71
C ARG A 44 -12.19 17.90 6.12
N GLY A 45 -12.85 17.00 6.84
CA GLY A 45 -14.10 16.37 6.40
C GLY A 45 -13.92 15.22 5.40
N VAL A 46 -12.70 14.70 5.24
CA VAL A 46 -12.44 13.52 4.41
C VAL A 46 -12.94 12.27 5.13
N ARG A 47 -13.66 11.41 4.40
CA ARG A 47 -14.31 10.22 4.96
C ARG A 47 -13.53 8.93 4.74
N ALA A 48 -12.69 8.89 3.71
CA ALA A 48 -11.90 7.71 3.36
C ALA A 48 -10.47 8.10 2.97
N MET A 49 -9.54 7.23 3.34
CA MET A 49 -8.17 7.26 2.87
C MET A 49 -7.85 5.87 2.33
N GLU A 50 -7.35 5.82 1.10
CA GLU A 50 -6.90 4.58 0.48
C GLU A 50 -5.37 4.61 0.34
N ALA A 51 -4.75 3.45 0.50
CA ALA A 51 -3.32 3.28 0.33
C ALA A 51 -3.06 1.89 -0.26
N PHE A 52 -2.03 1.78 -1.09
CA PHE A 52 -1.61 0.52 -1.67
C PHE A 52 -0.17 0.27 -1.27
N GLY A 53 0.11 -0.96 -0.84
CA GLY A 53 1.42 -1.36 -0.37
C GLY A 53 1.64 -2.84 -0.58
N ARG A 54 2.90 -3.25 -0.46
CA ARG A 54 3.30 -4.65 -0.44
C ARG A 54 3.60 -5.03 1.00
N THR A 55 3.24 -6.24 1.36
CA THR A 55 3.61 -6.84 2.64
C THR A 55 4.75 -7.83 2.44
N ALA A 56 5.34 -8.35 3.51
CA ALA A 56 6.46 -9.30 3.41
C ALA A 56 6.05 -10.59 2.69
N GLU A 57 4.78 -10.97 2.81
CA GLU A 57 4.15 -12.13 2.20
C GLU A 57 4.18 -12.11 0.66
N VAL A 58 4.34 -10.92 0.04
CA VAL A 58 4.49 -10.82 -1.42
C VAL A 58 5.74 -11.56 -1.90
N LYS A 59 6.77 -11.71 -1.07
CA LYS A 59 7.98 -12.48 -1.41
C LYS A 59 7.68 -13.98 -1.63
N GLU A 60 6.72 -14.52 -0.90
CA GLU A 60 6.32 -15.93 -0.96
C GLU A 60 5.51 -16.27 -2.22
N LEU A 61 4.91 -15.25 -2.86
CA LEU A 61 4.19 -15.40 -4.13
C LEU A 61 5.14 -15.56 -5.35
N GLY A 62 6.41 -15.18 -5.21
CA GLY A 62 7.43 -15.34 -6.25
C GLY A 62 7.94 -16.78 -6.41
N VAL A 63 7.64 -17.67 -5.46
CA VAL A 63 8.00 -19.09 -5.52
C VAL A 63 7.02 -19.79 -6.46
N ARG A 64 7.53 -20.24 -7.62
CA ARG A 64 6.72 -20.86 -8.70
C ARG A 64 5.81 -21.96 -8.13
N GLY A 65 4.50 -21.73 -8.22
CA GLY A 65 3.46 -22.70 -7.88
C GLY A 65 2.50 -22.32 -6.75
N SER A 66 2.76 -21.23 -6.00
CA SER A 66 1.90 -20.85 -4.85
C SER A 66 0.82 -19.80 -5.18
N VAL A 67 0.85 -19.18 -6.37
CA VAL A 67 -0.06 -18.06 -6.68
C VAL A 67 -1.49 -18.59 -6.93
N PRO A 68 -2.48 -18.18 -6.10
CA PRO A 68 -3.88 -18.50 -6.35
C PRO A 68 -4.35 -18.03 -7.74
N THR A 69 -5.24 -18.79 -8.38
CA THR A 69 -5.68 -18.52 -9.76
C THR A 69 -6.31 -17.16 -9.95
N ASP A 70 -7.01 -16.65 -8.94
CA ASP A 70 -7.62 -15.32 -8.87
C ASP A 70 -6.58 -14.19 -8.70
N VAL A 71 -5.40 -14.49 -8.17
CA VAL A 71 -4.31 -13.53 -7.94
C VAL A 71 -3.33 -13.47 -9.13
N ARG A 72 -3.32 -14.48 -9.99
CA ARG A 72 -2.40 -14.56 -11.15
C ARG A 72 -2.44 -13.35 -12.09
N PRO A 73 -3.60 -12.78 -12.48
CA PRO A 73 -3.65 -11.61 -13.36
C PRO A 73 -3.03 -10.35 -12.72
N VAL A 74 -3.09 -10.24 -11.39
CA VAL A 74 -2.48 -9.15 -10.62
C VAL A 74 -0.96 -9.28 -10.61
N MET A 75 -0.45 -10.50 -10.41
CA MET A 75 0.99 -10.77 -10.47
C MET A 75 1.57 -10.52 -11.88
N GLU A 76 0.85 -10.91 -12.93
CA GLU A 76 1.24 -10.62 -14.32
C GLU A 76 1.28 -9.11 -14.62
N ALA A 77 0.33 -8.34 -14.08
CA ALA A 77 0.28 -6.89 -14.26
C ALA A 77 1.38 -6.14 -13.48
N LEU A 78 1.81 -6.67 -12.34
CA LEU A 78 2.92 -6.13 -11.54
C LEU A 78 4.28 -6.38 -12.20
N GLY A 79 4.40 -7.41 -13.05
CA GLY A 79 5.62 -7.74 -13.77
C GLY A 79 6.83 -7.92 -12.84
N ASP A 80 7.95 -7.34 -13.26
CA ASP A 80 9.26 -7.29 -12.58
C ASP A 80 9.45 -6.00 -11.77
N CYS A 81 8.37 -5.32 -11.37
CA CYS A 81 8.44 -4.20 -10.43
C CYS A 81 8.81 -4.69 -9.00
N SER A 82 9.99 -5.31 -8.86
CA SER A 82 10.72 -5.32 -7.61
C SER A 82 11.36 -3.94 -7.46
N VAL A 83 10.95 -3.24 -6.42
CA VAL A 83 11.82 -2.24 -5.81
C VAL A 83 12.64 -3.05 -4.82
N ASP A 84 13.86 -3.40 -5.25
CA ASP A 84 14.89 -3.86 -4.33
C ASP A 84 15.19 -2.77 -3.29
#